data_AF-A0A836IMH7-F1
#
_entry.id   AF-A0A836IMH7-F1
#
_cell.length_a   1.000
_cell.length_b   1.000
_cell.length_c   1.000
_cell.angle_alpha   90.00
_cell.angle_beta   90.00
_cell.angle_gamma   90.00
#
_symmetry.space_group_name_H-M   'P 1'
#
loop_
_entity.id
_entity.type
_entity.pdbx_description
1 polymer ?
#
loop_
_entity_poly.entity_id
_entity_poly.type
_entity_poly.pdbx_seq_one_letter_code
_entity_poly.pdbx_strand_id
1 'polypeptide(L)'
;MALPESTPTEVPSEEAYPSVHLLILITGSVAAIKTGLLLDQLSTERCNIRIAATKAAFHFLRRAQPSRTGIPFQSIITDEQEWSEWQAMNDAVVHIELRQWADLVVIAPLNANTLAKMASGICDNLVSSVMRAWEVKQKPVILCPAMNTAMWMHPITSKQLGQMQEWYCDSEVQSCSPSSETIKDASPVNLNCTSPAVGALGLNTAVCVEKGAVGATDAHSSSTAVTNGAADESADTLVAPLPATLRESMCQIVGPVSKHLACGDVGIGGMASVEEIALHIRHTMKMIRDEKRRRLQETREQRATEGQSAPSA
;
A
#
# COMPACT_ATOMS: atom_id res chain seq x y z
N MET A 1 0.48 35.91 -41.85
CA MET A 1 0.95 35.59 -40.48
C MET A 1 0.85 34.08 -40.34
N ALA A 2 1.95 33.37 -40.52
CA ALA A 2 2.01 31.94 -40.23
C ALA A 2 2.09 31.78 -38.70
N LEU A 3 1.24 30.91 -38.15
CA LEU A 3 1.30 30.53 -36.75
C LEU A 3 2.64 29.83 -36.48
N PRO A 4 3.30 30.06 -35.33
CA PRO A 4 4.56 29.39 -35.03
C PRO A 4 4.32 27.89 -34.90
N GLU A 5 5.07 27.11 -35.69
CA GLU A 5 5.17 25.66 -35.51
C GLU A 5 5.58 25.37 -34.07
N SER A 6 4.72 24.66 -33.35
CA SER A 6 5.05 24.13 -32.03
C SER A 6 6.22 23.16 -32.20
N THR A 7 7.39 23.52 -31.67
CA THR A 7 8.54 22.63 -31.59
C THR A 7 8.11 21.32 -30.89
N PRO A 8 8.41 20.15 -31.47
CA PRO A 8 8.16 18.88 -30.79
C PRO A 8 8.93 18.91 -29.46
N THR A 9 8.23 18.67 -28.36
CA THR A 9 8.89 18.54 -27.06
C THR A 9 9.76 17.29 -27.12
N GLU A 10 11.07 17.47 -27.22
CA GLU A 10 12.03 16.38 -27.39
C GLU A 10 11.93 15.45 -26.17
N VAL A 11 11.52 14.20 -26.40
CA VAL A 11 11.40 13.21 -25.32
C VAL A 11 12.82 12.96 -24.80
N PRO A 12 13.09 13.13 -23.49
CA PRO A 12 14.44 12.95 -22.95
C PRO A 12 15.00 11.55 -23.29
N SER A 13 16.30 11.40 -23.46
CA SER A 13 16.90 10.07 -23.64
C SER A 13 16.75 9.21 -22.37
N GLU A 14 16.78 7.89 -22.48
CA GLU A 14 16.79 6.98 -21.31
C GLU A 14 18.02 7.23 -20.40
N GLU A 15 19.13 7.74 -20.95
CA GLU A 15 20.29 8.13 -20.16
C GLU A 15 20.03 9.39 -19.32
N ALA A 16 19.37 10.39 -19.91
CA ALA A 16 19.07 11.65 -19.24
C ALA A 16 17.95 11.51 -18.20
N TYR A 17 16.93 10.70 -18.52
CA TYR A 17 15.76 10.47 -17.69
C TYR A 17 15.32 9.00 -17.74
N PRO A 18 15.95 8.12 -16.94
CA PRO A 18 15.65 6.69 -16.94
C PRO A 18 14.18 6.41 -16.61
N SER A 19 13.58 5.47 -17.32
CA SER A 19 12.25 4.97 -16.94
C SER A 19 12.30 4.21 -15.62
N VAL A 20 11.20 4.29 -14.87
CA VAL A 20 10.99 3.54 -13.64
C VAL A 20 9.87 2.52 -13.85
N HIS A 21 10.10 1.29 -13.44
CA HIS A 21 9.14 0.21 -13.46
C HIS A 21 8.37 0.19 -12.14
N LEU A 22 7.11 0.59 -12.20
CA LEU A 22 6.20 0.67 -11.06
C LEU A 22 5.24 -0.53 -11.08
N LEU A 23 5.25 -1.30 -9.99
CA LEU A 23 4.28 -2.37 -9.77
C LEU A 23 3.22 -1.92 -8.78
N ILE A 24 1.95 -1.92 -9.20
CA ILE A 24 0.81 -1.60 -8.33
C ILE A 24 0.09 -2.90 -7.97
N LEU A 25 0.03 -3.20 -6.67
CA LEU A 25 -0.68 -4.35 -6.12
C LEU A 25 -2.00 -3.90 -5.49
N ILE A 26 -3.10 -4.53 -5.90
CA ILE A 26 -4.45 -4.12 -5.50
C ILE A 26 -5.10 -5.22 -4.66
N THR A 27 -5.57 -4.86 -3.46
CA THR A 27 -6.22 -5.80 -2.54
C THR A 27 -7.72 -5.52 -2.39
N GLY A 28 -8.45 -6.47 -1.78
CA GLY A 28 -9.90 -6.39 -1.58
C GLY A 28 -10.32 -5.35 -0.53
N SER A 29 -10.36 -4.08 -0.91
CA SER A 29 -10.95 -2.98 -0.14
C SER A 29 -11.76 -2.08 -1.07
N VAL A 30 -12.81 -1.44 -0.55
CA VAL A 30 -13.70 -0.55 -1.34
C VAL A 30 -12.89 0.56 -2.05
N ALA A 31 -11.77 0.97 -1.46
CA ALA A 31 -10.87 1.97 -2.02
C ALA A 31 -10.27 1.58 -3.40
N ALA A 32 -10.30 0.31 -3.80
CA ALA A 32 -9.86 -0.14 -5.13
C ALA A 32 -10.69 0.47 -6.28
N ILE A 33 -11.87 1.03 -6.01
CA ILE A 33 -12.63 1.84 -6.99
C ILE A 33 -11.81 3.05 -7.48
N LYS A 34 -10.86 3.55 -6.67
CA LYS A 34 -10.03 4.72 -6.97
C LYS A 34 -8.78 4.40 -7.79
N THR A 35 -8.52 3.14 -8.17
CA THR A 35 -7.32 2.78 -8.95
C THR A 35 -7.21 3.59 -10.24
N GLY A 36 -8.30 3.77 -10.99
CA GLY A 36 -8.27 4.57 -12.22
C GLY A 36 -7.84 6.02 -11.99
N LEU A 37 -8.25 6.62 -10.87
CA LEU A 37 -7.85 7.99 -10.50
C LEU A 37 -6.36 8.07 -10.15
N LEU A 38 -5.81 7.07 -9.46
CA LEU A 38 -4.38 7.01 -9.16
C LEU A 38 -3.55 6.88 -10.44
N LEU A 39 -4.00 6.08 -11.41
CA LEU A 39 -3.33 5.96 -12.71
C LEU A 39 -3.34 7.28 -13.47
N ASP A 40 -4.48 8.00 -13.45
CA ASP A 40 -4.56 9.33 -14.08
C ASP A 40 -3.58 10.33 -13.45
N GLN A 41 -3.36 10.28 -12.13
CA GLN A 41 -2.36 11.11 -11.42
C GLN A 41 -0.90 10.81 -11.82
N LEU A 42 -0.64 9.62 -12.36
CA LEU A 42 0.71 9.16 -12.76
C LEU A 42 0.92 9.20 -14.27
N SER A 43 -0.11 9.52 -15.06
CA SER A 43 -0.07 9.44 -16.52
C SER A 43 0.94 10.38 -17.20
N THR A 44 1.30 11.47 -16.53
CA THR A 44 2.29 12.46 -17.00
C THR A 44 3.72 12.04 -16.65
N GLU A 45 3.90 11.02 -15.83
CA GLU A 45 5.21 10.49 -15.45
C GLU A 45 5.73 9.49 -16.47
N ARG A 46 7.00 9.63 -16.84
CA ARG A 46 7.70 8.58 -17.61
C ARG A 46 7.94 7.36 -16.72
N CYS A 47 6.98 6.45 -16.71
CA CYS A 47 7.07 5.20 -15.99
C CYS A 47 6.31 4.08 -16.69
N ASN A 48 6.80 2.87 -16.51
CA ASN A 48 6.11 1.68 -16.98
C ASN A 48 5.34 1.12 -15.80
N ILE A 49 4.03 0.96 -15.94
CA ILE A 49 3.17 0.46 -14.87
C ILE A 49 2.71 -0.95 -15.20
N ARG A 50 2.89 -1.88 -14.27
CA ARG A 50 2.21 -3.17 -14.26
C ARG A 50 1.33 -3.25 -13.02
N ILE A 51 0.21 -3.95 -13.14
CA ILE A 51 -0.78 -4.05 -12.07
C ILE A 51 -1.07 -5.53 -11.84
N ALA A 52 -1.07 -5.96 -10.58
CA ALA A 52 -1.58 -7.25 -10.17
C ALA A 52 -2.63 -7.08 -9.06
N ALA A 53 -3.65 -7.93 -9.04
CA ALA A 53 -4.75 -7.77 -8.11
C ALA A 53 -5.20 -9.10 -7.52
N THR A 54 -5.50 -9.09 -6.21
CA THR A 54 -6.12 -10.25 -5.55
C THR A 54 -7.52 -10.50 -6.12
N LYS A 55 -7.99 -11.75 -6.11
CA LYS A 55 -9.37 -12.11 -6.46
C LYS A 55 -10.43 -11.21 -5.81
N ALA A 56 -10.25 -10.85 -4.53
CA ALA A 56 -11.20 -10.00 -3.80
C ALA A 56 -11.24 -8.55 -4.32
N ALA A 57 -10.15 -8.02 -4.89
CA ALA A 57 -10.12 -6.68 -5.46
C ALA A 57 -11.06 -6.53 -6.66
N PHE A 58 -11.27 -7.61 -7.43
CA PHE A 58 -12.14 -7.58 -8.61
C PHE A 58 -13.62 -7.31 -8.30
N HIS A 59 -14.08 -7.49 -7.05
CA HIS A 59 -15.42 -7.04 -6.64
C HIS A 59 -15.60 -5.52 -6.73
N PHE A 60 -14.51 -4.77 -6.59
CA PHE A 60 -14.50 -3.31 -6.60
C PHE A 60 -13.97 -2.75 -7.92
N LEU A 61 -12.93 -3.36 -8.49
CA LEU A 61 -12.35 -2.93 -9.78
C LEU A 61 -13.36 -2.98 -10.93
N ARG A 62 -14.28 -3.95 -10.94
CA ARG A 62 -15.36 -4.00 -11.95
C ARG A 62 -16.31 -2.79 -11.92
N ARG A 63 -16.34 -2.06 -10.80
CA ARG A 63 -17.13 -0.85 -10.59
C ARG A 63 -16.27 0.43 -10.64
N ALA A 64 -14.95 0.29 -10.79
CA ALA A 64 -14.05 1.41 -10.92
C ALA A 64 -14.28 2.11 -12.27
N GLN A 65 -14.23 3.44 -12.27
CA GLN A 65 -14.24 4.19 -13.53
C GLN A 65 -12.97 3.86 -14.31
N PRO A 66 -13.04 3.61 -15.62
CA PRO A 66 -11.85 3.46 -16.44
C PRO A 66 -11.02 4.75 -16.38
N SER A 67 -9.71 4.61 -16.18
CA SER A 67 -8.75 5.72 -16.22
C SER A 67 -8.90 6.48 -17.54
N ARG A 68 -8.90 7.81 -17.50
CA ARG A 68 -8.96 8.66 -18.72
C ARG A 68 -7.74 8.45 -19.62
N THR A 69 -6.64 7.99 -19.03
CA THR A 69 -5.34 7.80 -19.65
C THR A 69 -5.14 6.41 -20.26
N GLY A 70 -6.14 5.53 -20.14
CA GLY A 70 -6.20 4.25 -20.85
C GLY A 70 -5.20 3.21 -20.34
N ILE A 71 -5.46 2.64 -19.17
CA ILE A 71 -4.96 1.29 -18.84
C ILE A 71 -6.18 0.37 -18.75
N PRO A 72 -6.36 -0.54 -19.72
CA PRO A 72 -7.51 -1.44 -19.72
C PRO A 72 -7.40 -2.38 -18.52
N PHE A 73 -8.46 -2.51 -17.73
CA PHE A 73 -8.53 -3.46 -16.60
C PHE A 73 -8.19 -4.90 -17.03
N GLN A 74 -8.33 -5.23 -18.32
CA GLN A 74 -7.91 -6.51 -18.92
C GLN A 74 -6.39 -6.77 -18.85
N SER A 75 -5.58 -5.74 -18.60
CA SER A 75 -4.13 -5.85 -18.40
C SER A 75 -3.72 -6.11 -16.94
N ILE A 76 -4.68 -6.14 -16.01
CA ILE A 76 -4.41 -6.44 -14.60
C ILE A 76 -4.15 -7.93 -14.45
N ILE A 77 -2.98 -8.25 -13.91
CA ILE A 77 -2.51 -9.62 -13.76
C ILE A 77 -3.26 -10.30 -12.61
N THR A 78 -3.81 -11.48 -12.86
CA THR A 78 -4.58 -12.27 -11.89
C THR A 78 -3.84 -13.51 -11.41
N ASP A 79 -4.34 -14.11 -10.33
CA ASP A 79 -3.83 -15.38 -9.82
C ASP A 79 -3.90 -16.49 -10.88
N GLU A 80 -4.92 -16.49 -11.74
CA GLU A 80 -5.07 -17.49 -12.81
C GLU A 80 -3.98 -17.35 -13.89
N GLN A 81 -3.50 -16.14 -14.16
CA GLN A 81 -2.45 -15.92 -15.16
C GLN A 81 -1.11 -16.52 -14.71
N GLU A 82 -0.81 -16.48 -13.40
CA GLU A 82 0.38 -17.09 -12.81
C GLU A 82 0.51 -18.58 -13.16
N TRP A 83 -0.60 -19.31 -13.10
CA TRP A 83 -0.64 -20.75 -13.40
C TRP A 83 -0.80 -21.05 -14.89
N SER A 84 -1.42 -20.14 -15.65
CA SER A 84 -1.60 -20.34 -17.09
C SER A 84 -0.29 -20.22 -17.87
N GLU A 85 0.61 -19.35 -17.41
CA GLU A 85 1.92 -19.11 -18.05
C GLU A 85 2.98 -20.16 -17.69
N TRP A 86 2.74 -20.95 -16.63
CA TRP A 86 3.63 -22.01 -16.19
C TRP A 86 3.11 -23.39 -16.61
N GLN A 87 3.71 -23.98 -17.65
CA GLN A 87 3.30 -25.29 -18.19
C GLN A 87 4.42 -26.35 -18.06
N ALA A 88 5.67 -25.93 -18.03
CA ALA A 88 6.84 -26.79 -17.97
C ALA A 88 7.97 -26.20 -17.10
N MET A 89 8.94 -27.06 -16.77
CA MET A 89 10.17 -26.64 -16.14
C MET A 89 10.91 -25.65 -17.06
N ASN A 90 11.34 -24.51 -16.51
CA ASN A 90 11.95 -23.34 -17.17
C ASN A 90 10.99 -22.30 -17.75
N ASP A 91 9.67 -22.48 -17.61
CA ASP A 91 8.73 -21.40 -17.94
C ASP A 91 8.84 -20.24 -16.93
N ALA A 92 8.47 -19.05 -17.41
CA ALA A 92 8.39 -17.83 -16.63
C ALA A 92 7.51 -18.02 -15.39
N VAL A 93 8.06 -17.68 -14.22
CA VAL A 93 7.29 -17.64 -12.97
C VAL A 93 6.86 -16.20 -12.73
N VAL A 94 5.61 -15.89 -13.02
CA VAL A 94 5.07 -14.51 -13.09
C VAL A 94 5.42 -13.67 -11.88
N HIS A 95 5.25 -14.17 -10.64
CA HIS A 95 5.57 -13.39 -9.44
C HIS A 95 7.07 -13.06 -9.31
N ILE A 96 7.96 -13.93 -9.80
CA ILE A 96 9.40 -13.70 -9.83
C ILE A 96 9.74 -12.67 -10.90
N GLU A 97 9.14 -12.77 -12.09
CA GLU A 97 9.34 -11.79 -13.16
C GLU A 97 8.89 -10.38 -12.74
N LEU A 98 7.71 -10.27 -12.13
CA LEU A 98 7.21 -8.99 -11.62
C LEU A 98 8.15 -8.39 -10.58
N ARG A 99 8.68 -9.22 -9.67
CA ARG A 99 9.66 -8.82 -8.67
C ARG A 99 10.97 -8.37 -9.30
N GLN A 100 11.47 -9.06 -10.32
CA GLN A 100 12.70 -8.69 -11.01
C GLN A 100 12.54 -7.40 -11.83
N TRP A 101 11.41 -7.28 -12.54
CA TRP A 101 11.07 -6.16 -13.40
C TRP A 101 10.85 -4.85 -12.64
N ALA A 102 10.18 -4.91 -11.48
CA ALA A 102 9.80 -3.71 -10.73
C ALA A 102 10.98 -3.07 -9.99
N ASP A 103 11.08 -1.74 -10.07
CA ASP A 103 11.98 -0.93 -9.24
C ASP A 103 11.31 -0.49 -7.92
N LEU A 104 9.98 -0.32 -7.95
CA LEU A 104 9.14 0.15 -6.84
C LEU A 104 7.83 -0.64 -6.83
N VAL A 105 7.39 -1.06 -5.65
CA VAL A 105 6.06 -1.65 -5.45
C VAL A 105 5.18 -0.77 -4.56
N VAL A 106 3.93 -0.61 -4.98
CA VAL A 106 2.90 0.13 -4.23
C VAL A 106 1.72 -0.80 -3.99
N ILE A 107 1.26 -0.92 -2.75
CA ILE A 107 0.05 -1.67 -2.41
C ILE A 107 -1.07 -0.69 -2.07
N ALA A 108 -1.94 -0.43 -3.05
CA ALA A 108 -2.99 0.59 -2.96
C ALA A 108 -4.30 0.09 -3.59
N PRO A 109 -5.32 -0.26 -2.78
CA PRO A 109 -5.30 -0.33 -1.31
C PRO A 109 -4.59 -1.58 -0.76
N LEU A 110 -4.12 -1.49 0.49
CA LEU A 110 -3.74 -2.61 1.36
C LEU A 110 -4.83 -2.89 2.40
N ASN A 111 -5.55 -4.00 2.25
CA ASN A 111 -6.55 -4.44 3.23
C ASN A 111 -5.90 -5.21 4.40
N ALA A 112 -6.63 -5.36 5.51
CA ALA A 112 -6.11 -6.02 6.71
C ALA A 112 -5.74 -7.49 6.47
N ASN A 113 -6.44 -8.19 5.57
CA ASN A 113 -6.17 -9.58 5.26
C ASN A 113 -4.80 -9.77 4.59
N THR A 114 -4.51 -8.99 3.55
CA THR A 114 -3.20 -9.05 2.88
C THR A 114 -2.09 -8.53 3.78
N LEU A 115 -2.34 -7.51 4.61
CA LEU A 115 -1.39 -7.09 5.65
C LEU A 115 -1.05 -8.24 6.60
N ALA A 116 -2.06 -8.98 7.07
CA ALA A 116 -1.86 -10.12 7.96
C ALA A 116 -1.09 -11.26 7.29
N LYS A 117 -1.39 -11.54 6.01
CA LYS A 117 -0.64 -12.53 5.21
C LYS A 117 0.82 -12.14 5.05
N MET A 118 1.10 -10.89 4.69
CA MET A 118 2.45 -10.37 4.54
C MET A 118 3.24 -10.48 5.85
N ALA A 119 2.67 -10.00 6.96
CA ALA A 119 3.30 -10.06 8.28
C ALA A 119 3.52 -11.49 8.79
N SER A 120 2.75 -12.46 8.31
CA SER A 120 2.87 -13.87 8.69
C SER A 120 3.63 -14.73 7.67
N GLY A 121 4.07 -14.14 6.55
CA GLY A 121 4.77 -14.85 5.48
C GLY A 121 3.89 -15.79 4.64
N ILE A 122 2.57 -15.61 4.63
CA ILE A 122 1.64 -16.40 3.80
C ILE A 122 1.70 -15.88 2.35
N CYS A 123 1.96 -16.78 1.41
CA CYS A 123 2.06 -16.51 -0.04
C CYS A 123 1.15 -17.46 -0.85
N ASP A 124 -0.16 -17.27 -0.74
CA ASP A 124 -1.19 -18.15 -1.31
C ASP A 124 -1.91 -17.56 -2.54
N ASN A 125 -1.45 -16.41 -3.02
CA ASN A 125 -1.94 -15.71 -4.21
C ASN A 125 -0.83 -14.84 -4.81
N LEU A 126 -0.96 -14.41 -6.07
CA LEU A 126 0.06 -13.69 -6.84
C LEU A 126 0.60 -12.47 -6.08
N VAL A 127 -0.30 -11.63 -5.53
CA VAL A 127 0.07 -10.42 -4.78
C VAL A 127 0.93 -10.77 -3.56
N SER A 128 0.53 -11.77 -2.78
CA SER A 128 1.29 -12.21 -1.59
C SER A 128 2.60 -12.92 -1.96
N SER A 129 2.64 -13.66 -3.07
CA SER A 129 3.86 -14.31 -3.59
C SER A 129 4.90 -13.31 -4.05
N VAL A 130 4.49 -12.26 -4.79
CA VAL A 130 5.35 -11.15 -5.17
C VAL A 130 5.96 -10.49 -3.93
N MET A 131 5.13 -10.18 -2.93
CA MET A 131 5.62 -9.53 -1.71
C MET A 131 6.55 -10.43 -0.89
N ARG A 132 6.30 -11.75 -0.86
CA ARG A 132 7.18 -12.71 -0.18
C ARG A 132 8.55 -12.84 -0.84
N ALA A 133 8.61 -12.71 -2.16
CA ALA A 133 9.84 -12.76 -2.95
C ALA A 133 10.56 -11.40 -3.10
N TRP A 134 9.97 -10.33 -2.57
CA TRP A 134 10.46 -8.96 -2.72
C TRP A 134 11.86 -8.76 -2.11
N GLU A 135 12.65 -7.87 -2.72
CA GLU A 135 14.01 -7.55 -2.26
C GLU A 135 13.96 -6.55 -1.11
N VAL A 136 13.70 -7.08 0.08
CA VAL A 136 13.67 -6.34 1.34
C VAL A 136 14.94 -5.50 1.48
N LYS A 137 14.78 -4.21 1.80
CA LYS A 137 15.85 -3.20 1.95
C LYS A 137 16.68 -2.88 0.70
N GLN A 138 16.33 -3.43 -0.45
CA GLN A 138 16.98 -3.10 -1.72
C GLN A 138 16.03 -2.38 -2.68
N LYS A 139 14.74 -2.73 -2.65
CA LYS A 139 13.70 -2.09 -3.45
C LYS A 139 12.60 -1.50 -2.56
N PRO A 140 12.20 -0.23 -2.78
CA PRO A 140 11.22 0.44 -1.95
C PRO A 140 9.81 -0.17 -2.07
N VAL A 141 9.08 -0.12 -0.95
CA VAL A 141 7.66 -0.47 -0.84
C VAL A 141 6.86 0.69 -0.27
N ILE A 142 5.72 0.99 -0.89
CA ILE A 142 4.72 1.93 -0.37
C ILE A 142 3.46 1.15 -0.01
N LEU A 143 3.08 1.18 1.25
CA LEU A 143 1.88 0.54 1.79
C LEU A 143 0.80 1.59 2.00
N CYS A 144 -0.39 1.39 1.42
CA CYS A 144 -1.52 2.30 1.58
C CYS A 144 -2.69 1.59 2.28
N PRO A 145 -2.70 1.48 3.63
CA PRO A 145 -3.75 0.79 4.36
C PRO A 145 -5.13 1.37 4.09
N ALA A 146 -6.13 0.49 3.89
CA ALA A 146 -7.51 0.89 3.68
C ALA A 146 -8.49 -0.16 4.22
N MET A 147 -9.09 0.12 5.38
CA MET A 147 -9.99 -0.79 6.10
C MET A 147 -10.98 -0.01 6.98
N ASN A 148 -12.03 -0.67 7.46
CA ASN A 148 -12.96 -0.04 8.40
C ASN A 148 -12.25 0.35 9.72
N THR A 149 -12.75 1.38 10.41
CA THR A 149 -12.20 1.86 11.68
C THR A 149 -12.03 0.78 12.74
N ALA A 150 -12.98 -0.13 12.89
CA ALA A 150 -12.87 -1.23 13.85
C ALA A 150 -11.70 -2.16 13.52
N MET A 151 -11.41 -2.39 12.24
CA MET A 151 -10.26 -3.17 11.79
C MET A 151 -8.95 -2.40 12.02
N TRP A 152 -8.95 -1.10 11.77
CA TRP A 152 -7.78 -0.26 11.98
C TRP A 152 -7.38 -0.19 13.46
N MET A 153 -8.36 0.02 14.34
CA MET A 153 -8.17 0.11 15.79
C MET A 153 -7.86 -1.24 16.43
N HIS A 154 -7.98 -2.35 15.69
CA HIS A 154 -7.66 -3.67 16.20
C HIS A 154 -6.16 -3.76 16.51
N PRO A 155 -5.74 -4.27 17.69
CA PRO A 155 -4.35 -4.23 18.13
C PRO A 155 -3.39 -4.95 17.17
N ILE A 156 -3.86 -6.00 16.49
CA ILE A 156 -3.07 -6.74 15.49
C ILE A 156 -2.62 -5.84 14.34
N THR A 157 -3.42 -4.87 13.91
CA THR A 157 -3.10 -3.99 12.78
C THR A 157 -1.85 -3.18 13.06
N SER A 158 -1.78 -2.54 14.25
CA SER A 158 -0.59 -1.78 14.67
C SER A 158 0.66 -2.65 14.77
N LYS A 159 0.54 -3.86 15.31
CA LYS A 159 1.66 -4.82 15.44
C LYS A 159 2.18 -5.25 14.08
N GLN A 160 1.29 -5.58 13.15
CA GLN A 160 1.65 -6.00 11.80
C GLN A 160 2.31 -4.87 11.02
N LEU A 161 1.80 -3.63 11.12
CA LEU A 161 2.45 -2.48 10.48
C LEU A 161 3.83 -2.21 11.06
N GLY A 162 4.00 -2.29 12.38
CA GLY A 162 5.31 -2.17 13.02
C GLY A 162 6.30 -3.22 12.52
N GLN A 163 5.86 -4.47 12.36
CA GLN A 163 6.67 -5.56 11.80
C GLN A 163 7.05 -5.30 10.34
N MET A 164 6.12 -4.77 9.53
CA MET A 164 6.42 -4.37 8.15
C MET A 164 7.45 -3.24 8.10
N GLN A 165 7.38 -2.26 9.01
CA GLN A 165 8.38 -1.20 9.10
C GLN A 165 9.73 -1.77 9.51
N GLU A 166 9.79 -2.63 10.52
CA GLU A 166 11.03 -3.25 11.00
C GLU A 166 11.74 -4.06 9.90
N TRP A 167 10.98 -4.81 9.10
CA TRP A 167 11.56 -5.63 8.03
C TRP A 167 12.14 -4.81 6.89
N TYR A 168 11.42 -3.77 6.45
CA TYR A 168 11.77 -3.03 5.23
C TYR A 168 12.59 -1.76 5.50
N CYS A 169 12.54 -1.18 6.70
CA CYS A 169 13.42 -0.09 7.10
C CYS A 169 14.74 -0.61 7.66
N ASP A 170 15.76 0.24 7.61
CA ASP A 170 16.97 0.02 8.38
C ASP A 170 16.82 0.51 9.82
N SER A 171 17.35 -0.27 10.76
CA SER A 171 17.25 0.00 12.20
C SER A 171 17.84 1.35 12.60
N GLU A 172 18.75 1.91 11.78
CA GLU A 172 19.36 3.23 12.03
C GLU A 172 18.41 4.40 11.74
N VAL A 173 17.44 4.22 10.82
CA VAL A 173 16.49 5.26 10.40
C VAL A 173 15.35 5.44 11.43
N GLN A 174 15.13 4.45 12.29
CA GLN A 174 14.09 4.48 13.32
C GLN A 174 14.35 5.46 14.48
N SER A 175 15.55 6.05 14.57
CA SER A 175 15.93 6.99 15.64
C SER A 175 15.28 8.37 15.53
N CYS A 176 14.58 8.68 14.44
CA CYS A 176 13.90 9.95 14.22
C CYS A 176 12.39 9.77 14.02
N SER A 177 11.69 9.40 15.08
CA SER A 177 10.25 9.68 15.22
C SER A 177 9.98 10.22 16.62
N PRO A 178 9.09 11.21 16.79
CA PRO A 178 8.86 11.81 18.10
C PRO A 178 8.31 10.74 19.04
N SER A 179 9.06 10.48 20.11
CA SER A 179 8.67 9.60 21.20
C SER A 179 7.29 9.97 21.72
N SER A 180 6.40 8.99 21.80
CA SER A 180 5.19 9.05 22.60
C SER A 180 5.56 9.51 24.01
N GLU A 181 5.13 10.72 24.39
CA GLU A 181 5.28 11.22 25.75
C GLU A 181 4.44 10.36 26.71
N THR A 182 5.18 9.54 27.45
CA THR A 182 4.94 9.07 28.81
C THR A 182 3.83 9.82 29.58
N ILE A 183 2.64 9.20 29.72
CA ILE A 183 1.78 9.46 30.88
C ILE A 183 2.30 8.60 32.03
N LYS A 184 3.17 9.18 32.86
CA LYS A 184 3.43 8.74 34.23
C LYS A 184 2.63 9.68 35.13
N ASP A 185 1.58 9.17 35.77
CA ASP A 185 1.31 9.41 37.19
C ASP A 185 0.00 8.73 37.63
N ALA A 186 0.17 7.60 38.31
CA ALA A 186 -0.64 7.22 39.48
C ALA A 186 0.13 6.12 40.23
N SER A 187 0.67 6.49 41.39
CA SER A 187 1.42 5.62 42.30
C SER A 187 0.54 4.53 42.95
N PRO A 188 1.15 3.45 43.49
CA PRO A 188 0.47 2.18 43.72
C PRO A 188 -0.21 2.11 45.09
N VAL A 189 -1.40 1.51 45.13
CA VAL A 189 -1.93 0.93 46.38
C VAL A 189 -1.50 -0.52 46.43
N ASN A 190 -0.64 -0.79 47.39
CA ASN A 190 -0.07 -2.08 47.72
C ASN A 190 -1.10 -2.89 48.52
N LEU A 191 -1.46 -4.09 48.05
CA LEU A 191 -2.09 -5.13 48.86
C LEU A 191 -1.66 -6.50 48.34
N ASN A 192 -0.70 -7.07 49.07
CA ASN A 192 -0.32 -8.48 49.04
C ASN A 192 -1.55 -9.39 49.15
N CYS A 193 -1.53 -10.53 48.44
CA CYS A 193 -1.86 -11.83 49.02
C CYS A 193 -1.49 -12.98 48.05
N THR A 194 -0.37 -13.63 48.40
CA THR A 194 -0.07 -15.07 48.37
C THR A 194 -1.02 -16.03 47.61
N SER A 195 -0.42 -16.81 46.71
CA SER A 195 -0.95 -18.10 46.22
C SER A 195 -1.23 -19.09 47.37
N PRO A 196 -2.11 -20.08 47.13
CA PRO A 196 -1.57 -21.44 47.04
C PRO A 196 -2.20 -22.30 45.93
N ALA A 197 -1.59 -23.48 45.78
CA ALA A 197 -1.69 -24.48 44.73
C ALA A 197 -2.98 -25.34 44.72
N VAL A 198 -3.26 -25.89 43.53
CA VAL A 198 -3.85 -27.22 43.18
C VAL A 198 -5.18 -27.66 43.84
N GLY A 199 -6.18 -27.94 43.00
CA GLY A 199 -7.39 -28.69 43.41
C GLY A 199 -8.40 -28.86 42.27
N ALA A 200 -8.79 -30.11 42.02
CA ALA A 200 -9.57 -30.58 40.89
C ALA A 200 -11.11 -30.46 41.06
N LEU A 201 -11.80 -30.64 39.92
CA LEU A 201 -13.21 -31.05 39.73
C LEU A 201 -14.35 -30.13 40.20
N GLY A 202 -15.33 -29.97 39.31
CA GLY A 202 -16.71 -29.62 39.70
C GLY A 202 -17.50 -28.92 38.60
N LEU A 203 -18.31 -29.67 37.85
CA LEU A 203 -19.42 -29.14 37.07
C LEU A 203 -20.34 -28.30 37.97
N ASN A 204 -20.86 -27.18 37.45
CA ASN A 204 -22.28 -26.88 37.56
C ASN A 204 -22.72 -25.81 36.56
N THR A 205 -23.69 -26.21 35.76
CA THR A 205 -24.65 -25.39 35.02
C THR A 205 -25.43 -24.47 35.96
N ALA A 206 -25.59 -23.20 35.58
CA ALA A 206 -26.67 -22.35 36.09
C ALA A 206 -27.27 -21.54 34.93
N VAL A 207 -28.50 -21.92 34.63
CA VAL A 207 -29.46 -21.27 33.74
C VAL A 207 -30.01 -20.03 34.44
N CYS A 208 -30.05 -18.89 33.77
CA CYS A 208 -30.97 -17.81 34.11
C CYS A 208 -31.79 -17.46 32.87
N VAL A 209 -33.01 -17.99 32.86
CA VAL A 209 -34.14 -17.54 32.05
C VAL A 209 -34.84 -16.45 32.87
N GLU A 210 -35.10 -15.29 32.26
CA GLU A 210 -36.34 -14.58 32.54
C GLU A 210 -36.89 -13.93 31.26
N LYS A 211 -38.19 -14.16 31.06
CA LYS A 211 -39.04 -13.75 29.96
C LYS A 211 -39.77 -12.45 30.32
N GLY A 212 -40.18 -11.71 29.29
CA GLY A 212 -41.26 -10.71 29.36
C GLY A 212 -41.11 -9.67 28.25
N ALA A 213 -41.49 -9.93 27.00
CA ALA A 213 -42.85 -10.02 26.42
C ALA A 213 -43.35 -8.69 25.81
N VAL A 214 -43.35 -8.69 24.47
CA VAL A 214 -44.38 -8.23 23.51
C VAL A 214 -44.83 -6.76 23.47
N GLY A 215 -44.70 -6.19 22.26
CA GLY A 215 -45.51 -5.07 21.78
C GLY A 215 -45.17 -4.73 20.33
N ALA A 216 -45.88 -5.33 19.38
CA ALA A 216 -45.82 -5.01 17.95
C ALA A 216 -46.93 -4.02 17.58
N THR A 217 -46.65 -3.06 16.70
CA THR A 217 -47.63 -2.43 15.78
C THR A 217 -46.94 -1.81 14.57
N ASP A 218 -47.64 -1.88 13.45
CA ASP A 218 -47.23 -1.65 12.06
C ASP A 218 -47.11 -0.18 11.58
N ALA A 219 -46.45 -0.07 10.41
CA ALA A 219 -46.72 0.81 9.25
C ALA A 219 -46.76 2.35 9.41
N HIS A 220 -45.87 3.04 8.68
CA HIS A 220 -46.23 3.73 7.42
C HIS A 220 -45.04 4.49 6.80
N SER A 221 -45.07 4.50 5.47
CA SER A 221 -44.33 5.30 4.50
C SER A 221 -44.19 6.79 4.82
N SER A 222 -43.03 7.39 4.54
CA SER A 222 -42.98 8.64 3.77
C SER A 222 -41.59 8.89 3.17
N SER A 223 -41.63 9.24 1.89
CA SER A 223 -40.54 9.76 1.08
C SER A 223 -40.11 11.14 1.61
N THR A 224 -38.81 11.37 1.71
CA THR A 224 -38.27 12.74 1.75
C THR A 224 -36.97 12.77 0.97
N ALA A 225 -37.04 13.39 -0.22
CA ALA A 225 -35.87 13.78 -0.99
C ALA A 225 -35.15 14.88 -0.22
N VAL A 226 -33.92 14.61 0.22
CA VAL A 226 -33.01 15.62 0.76
C VAL A 226 -31.89 15.82 -0.25
N THR A 227 -31.95 16.97 -0.91
CA THR A 227 -30.87 17.55 -1.70
C THR A 227 -29.72 17.90 -0.75
N ASN A 228 -28.60 17.20 -0.83
CA ASN A 228 -27.37 17.64 -0.18
C ASN A 228 -26.39 18.14 -1.24
N GLY A 229 -26.24 19.46 -1.22
CA GLY A 229 -25.27 20.20 -2.00
C GLY A 229 -23.85 19.86 -1.60
N ALA A 230 -22.96 20.17 -2.55
CA ALA A 230 -21.53 20.18 -2.37
C ALA A 230 -21.13 21.05 -1.16
N ALA A 231 -20.61 20.42 -0.13
CA ALA A 231 -19.86 21.08 0.93
C ALA A 231 -18.39 20.69 0.77
N ASP A 232 -17.67 21.64 0.18
CA ASP A 232 -16.27 21.98 0.39
C ASP A 232 -15.59 21.26 1.58
N GLU A 233 -14.66 20.35 1.30
CA GLU A 233 -13.72 19.78 2.29
C GLU A 233 -12.32 20.34 2.03
N SER A 234 -12.06 21.54 2.54
CA SER A 234 -10.71 22.06 2.78
C SER A 234 -10.25 21.58 4.17
N ALA A 235 -9.90 20.30 4.26
CA ALA A 235 -9.18 19.77 5.41
C ALA A 235 -7.67 19.86 5.13
N ASP A 236 -7.03 20.86 5.74
CA ASP A 236 -5.59 21.07 5.77
C ASP A 236 -4.94 19.85 6.47
N THR A 237 -4.71 18.79 5.68
CA THR A 237 -4.15 17.54 6.15
C THR A 237 -2.66 17.74 6.24
N LEU A 238 -2.11 17.72 7.46
CA LEU A 238 -0.67 17.71 7.71
C LEU A 238 -0.07 16.46 7.03
N VAL A 239 0.37 16.61 5.78
CA VAL A 239 1.05 15.56 5.02
C VAL A 239 2.34 15.23 5.76
N ALA A 240 2.52 13.96 6.12
CA ALA A 240 3.75 13.51 6.74
C ALA A 240 4.96 13.89 5.86
N PRO A 241 6.08 14.36 6.43
CA PRO A 241 7.22 14.80 5.65
C PRO A 241 7.73 13.68 4.75
N LEU A 242 8.00 14.01 3.48
CA LEU A 242 8.55 13.06 2.52
C LEU A 242 9.99 12.67 2.91
N PRO A 243 10.41 11.41 2.67
CA PRO A 243 11.77 10.94 2.95
C PRO A 243 12.85 11.80 2.25
N ALA A 244 13.98 12.06 2.90
CA ALA A 244 15.08 12.83 2.31
C ALA A 244 15.98 11.97 1.41
N THR A 245 16.05 10.66 1.69
CA THR A 245 16.93 9.72 1.00
C THR A 245 16.19 8.49 0.46
N LEU A 246 16.78 7.82 -0.53
CA LEU A 246 16.24 6.56 -1.05
C LEU A 246 16.19 5.48 0.04
N ARG A 247 17.14 5.49 0.98
CA ARG A 247 17.19 4.59 2.13
C ARG A 247 15.99 4.78 3.06
N GLU A 248 15.64 6.03 3.37
CA GLU A 248 14.44 6.37 4.14
C GLU A 248 13.14 6.04 3.40
N SER A 249 13.20 5.90 2.08
CA SER A 249 12.06 5.59 1.23
C SER A 249 11.77 4.09 1.09
N MET A 250 12.58 3.22 1.71
CA MET A 250 12.49 1.77 1.56
C MET A 250 11.16 1.20 2.04
N CYS A 251 10.55 1.78 3.07
CA CYS A 251 9.20 1.45 3.52
C CYS A 251 8.45 2.72 3.87
N GLN A 252 7.36 2.99 3.17
CA GLN A 252 6.49 4.13 3.46
C GLN A 252 5.08 3.62 3.72
N ILE A 253 4.46 4.13 4.78
CA ILE A 253 3.04 3.90 5.06
C ILE A 253 2.32 5.21 4.79
N VAL A 254 1.42 5.23 3.81
CA VAL A 254 0.67 6.43 3.40
C VAL A 254 -0.77 6.28 3.86
N GLY A 255 -1.17 7.16 4.78
CA GLY A 255 -2.43 7.06 5.53
C GLY A 255 -2.39 5.98 6.63
N PRO A 256 -3.57 5.51 7.09
CA PRO A 256 -4.91 5.88 6.65
C PRO A 256 -5.32 7.28 7.12
N VAL A 257 -6.39 7.81 6.52
CA VAL A 257 -7.00 9.08 6.87
C VAL A 257 -8.36 8.86 7.55
N SER A 258 -8.78 9.85 8.33
CA SER A 258 -10.15 9.93 8.85
C SER A 258 -11.06 10.52 7.79
N LYS A 259 -12.17 9.83 7.44
CA LYS A 259 -13.18 10.31 6.49
C LYS A 259 -14.48 9.53 6.61
N HIS A 260 -15.49 9.92 5.83
CA HIS A 260 -16.68 9.10 5.61
C HIS A 260 -16.31 7.77 4.94
N LEU A 261 -16.59 6.67 5.63
CA LEU A 261 -16.30 5.30 5.20
C LEU A 261 -17.49 4.69 4.46
N ALA A 262 -17.25 3.58 3.77
CA ALA A 262 -18.27 2.89 3.00
C ALA A 262 -19.44 2.33 3.85
N CYS A 263 -19.25 2.19 5.16
CA CYS A 263 -20.32 1.82 6.10
C CYS A 263 -21.25 2.98 6.47
N GLY A 264 -20.91 4.22 6.12
CA GLY A 264 -21.63 5.44 6.50
C GLY A 264 -21.03 6.18 7.70
N ASP A 265 -20.14 5.54 8.46
CA ASP A 265 -19.50 6.15 9.61
C ASP A 265 -18.34 7.07 9.21
N VAL A 266 -18.06 8.08 10.03
CA VAL A 266 -16.83 8.88 9.97
C VAL A 266 -15.80 8.28 10.92
N GLY A 267 -14.62 7.95 10.41
CA GLY A 267 -13.54 7.45 11.24
C GLY A 267 -12.25 7.19 10.47
N ILE A 268 -11.19 6.86 11.21
CA ILE A 268 -9.89 6.48 10.66
C ILE A 268 -9.96 5.13 9.95
N GLY A 269 -9.12 4.92 8.93
CA GLY A 269 -9.05 3.67 8.16
C GLY A 269 -9.32 3.87 6.67
N GLY A 270 -9.75 5.06 6.26
CA GLY A 270 -9.84 5.42 4.87
C GLY A 270 -8.46 5.41 4.18
N MET A 271 -8.37 4.88 2.97
CA MET A 271 -7.16 5.04 2.15
C MET A 271 -6.83 6.54 1.99
N ALA A 272 -5.55 6.90 2.02
CA ALA A 272 -5.07 8.23 1.66
C ALA A 272 -5.61 8.70 0.29
N SER A 273 -5.54 10.00 0.03
CA SER A 273 -5.97 10.55 -1.27
C SER A 273 -5.07 10.01 -2.39
N VAL A 274 -5.58 9.97 -3.62
CA VAL A 274 -4.77 9.48 -4.74
C VAL A 274 -3.66 10.47 -5.08
N GLU A 275 -3.86 11.74 -4.77
CA GLU A 275 -2.91 12.83 -4.89
C GLU A 275 -1.73 12.66 -3.94
N GLU A 276 -2.00 12.31 -2.68
CA GLU A 276 -0.97 12.02 -1.67
C GLU A 276 -0.19 10.76 -2.02
N ILE A 277 -0.88 9.68 -2.39
CA ILE A 277 -0.20 8.44 -2.84
C ILE A 277 0.69 8.73 -4.06
N ALA A 278 0.17 9.45 -5.06
CA ALA A 278 0.94 9.82 -6.24
C ALA A 278 2.13 10.72 -5.91
N LEU A 279 2.02 11.61 -4.90
CA LEU A 279 3.13 12.41 -4.42
C LEU A 279 4.28 11.54 -3.88
N HIS A 280 3.97 10.57 -3.00
CA HIS A 280 4.96 9.62 -2.48
C HIS A 280 5.60 8.77 -3.59
N ILE A 281 4.80 8.32 -4.56
CA ILE A 281 5.28 7.58 -5.73
C ILE A 281 6.25 8.42 -6.55
N ARG A 282 5.85 9.63 -6.98
CA ARG A 282 6.70 10.53 -7.77
C ARG A 282 8.00 10.86 -7.07
N HIS A 283 7.93 11.15 -5.77
CA HIS A 283 9.10 11.44 -4.95
C HIS A 283 10.08 10.25 -4.91
N THR A 284 9.55 9.05 -4.65
CA THR A 284 10.37 7.83 -4.62
C THR A 284 10.97 7.51 -5.98
N MET A 285 10.20 7.66 -7.06
CA MET A 285 10.67 7.47 -8.43
C MET A 285 11.80 8.43 -8.80
N LYS A 286 11.73 9.70 -8.35
CA LYS A 286 12.81 10.65 -8.56
C LYS A 286 14.12 10.13 -7.96
N MET A 287 14.09 9.65 -6.71
CA MET A 287 15.27 9.08 -6.06
C MET A 287 15.79 7.82 -6.75
N ILE A 288 14.90 6.96 -7.25
CA ILE A 288 15.28 5.79 -8.06
C ILE A 288 15.97 6.23 -9.36
N ARG A 289 15.42 7.25 -10.05
CA ARG A 289 16.03 7.80 -11.28
C ARG A 289 17.44 8.33 -11.00
N ASP A 290 17.63 9.06 -9.90
CA ASP A 290 18.93 9.58 -9.49
C ASP A 290 19.94 8.45 -9.24
N GLU A 291 19.52 7.40 -8.54
CA GLU A 291 20.35 6.21 -8.27
C GLU A 291 20.69 5.44 -9.55
N LYS A 292 19.73 5.26 -10.48
CA LYS A 292 19.99 4.63 -11.78
C LYS A 292 21.01 5.43 -12.60
N ARG A 293 20.90 6.76 -12.61
CA ARG A 293 21.87 7.64 -13.31
C ARG A 293 23.27 7.50 -12.72
N ARG A 294 23.39 7.51 -11.39
CA ARG A 294 24.66 7.29 -10.70
C ARG A 294 25.32 5.97 -11.10
N ARG A 295 24.57 4.86 -11.05
CA ARG A 295 25.07 3.53 -11.46
C ARG A 295 25.50 3.47 -12.92
N LEU A 296 24.75 4.13 -13.80
CA LEU A 296 25.09 4.20 -15.22
C LEU A 296 26.41 4.96 -15.43
N GLN A 297 26.60 6.09 -14.74
CA GLN A 297 27.83 6.86 -14.80
C GLN A 297 29.03 6.05 -14.29
N GLU A 298 28.90 5.39 -13.14
CA GLU A 298 29.95 4.54 -12.56
C GLU A 298 30.35 3.40 -13.50
N THR A 299 29.36 2.75 -14.12
CA THR A 299 29.62 1.69 -15.11
C THR A 299 30.38 2.21 -16.34
N ARG A 300 30.11 3.45 -16.77
CA ARG A 300 30.82 4.08 -17.89
C ARG A 300 32.27 4.42 -17.52
N GLU A 301 32.47 4.98 -16.33
CA GLU A 301 33.80 5.30 -15.81
C GLU A 301 34.66 4.03 -15.67
N GLN A 302 34.10 2.95 -15.15
CA GLN A 302 34.77 1.64 -15.05
C GLN A 302 35.18 1.11 -16.43
N ARG A 303 34.27 1.12 -17.41
CA ARG A 303 34.57 0.69 -18.79
C ARG A 303 35.65 1.56 -19.45
N ALA A 304 35.65 2.87 -19.18
CA ALA A 304 36.66 3.79 -19.69
C ALA A 304 38.04 3.50 -19.09
N THR A 305 38.12 3.16 -17.80
CA THR A 305 39.38 2.76 -17.15
C THR A 305 39.90 1.39 -17.62
N GLU A 306 39.02 0.41 -17.83
CA GLU A 306 39.39 -0.91 -18.35
C GLU A 306 39.88 -0.83 -19.80
N GLY A 307 39.20 -0.05 -20.66
CA GLY A 307 39.57 0.14 -22.06
C GLY A 307 40.91 0.85 -22.29
N GLN A 308 41.42 1.60 -21.30
CA GLN A 308 42.74 2.25 -21.35
C GLN A 308 43.87 1.33 -20.86
N SER A 309 43.55 0.19 -20.24
CA SER A 309 44.52 -0.77 -19.69
C SER A 309 44.86 -1.94 -20.62
N ALA A 310 44.24 -2.02 -21.81
CA ALA A 310 44.57 -3.04 -22.80
C ALA A 310 45.92 -2.70 -23.47
N PRO A 311 46.98 -3.51 -23.30
CA PRO A 311 48.26 -3.25 -23.95
C PRO A 311 48.09 -3.41 -25.47
N SER A 312 48.63 -2.46 -26.24
CA SER A 312 48.80 -2.60 -27.69
C SER A 312 49.72 -3.80 -27.95
N ALA A 313 49.13 -4.93 -28.34
CA ALA A 313 49.85 -6.09 -28.85
C ALA A 313 50.07 -5.96 -30.36
#